data_AF-A0A946URZ1-F1
#
_entry.id   AF-A0A946URZ1-F1
#
_cell.length_a   1.000
_cell.length_b   1.000
_cell.length_c   1.000
_cell.angle_alpha   90.00
_cell.angle_beta   90.00
_cell.angle_gamma   90.00
#
_symmetry.space_group_name_H-M   'P 1'
#
loop_
_entity.id
_entity.type
_entity.pdbx_description
1 polymer ?
#
loop_
_entity_poly.entity_id
_entity_poly.type
_entity_poly.pdbx_seq_one_letter_code
_entity_poly.pdbx_strand_id
1 'polypeptide(L)' 'MKLRLILTLVLLLIVGIFMVQNAALVEIRFLFWQFGISRSLLVMLMLLIGVVIGWFTRAMYRIARSSSS' A
#
# COMPACT_ATOMS: atom_id res chain seq x y z
N MET A 1 -25.07 8.05 -12.39
CA MET A 1 -24.04 9.07 -12.14
C MET A 1 -23.96 9.48 -10.66
N LYS A 2 -25.06 9.92 -10.01
CA LYS A 2 -25.07 10.32 -8.58
C LYS A 2 -24.60 9.24 -7.60
N LEU A 3 -25.02 7.99 -7.76
CA LEU A 3 -24.62 6.91 -6.84
C LEU A 3 -23.10 6.65 -6.84
N ARG A 4 -22.46 6.65 -8.01
CA ARG A 4 -21.00 6.49 -8.12
C ARG A 4 -20.26 7.63 -7.42
N LEU A 5 -20.78 8.86 -7.53
CA LEU A 5 -20.21 10.05 -6.89
C LEU A 5 -20.38 10.02 -5.37
N ILE A 6 -21.56 9.64 -4.89
CA ILE A 6 -21.85 9.45 -3.45
C ILE A 6 -20.96 8.35 -2.87
N LEU A 7 -20.85 7.21 -3.55
CA LEU A 7 -19.97 6.12 -3.12
C LEU A 7 -18.50 6.57 -3.06
N THR A 8 -18.04 7.35 -4.04
CA THR A 8 -16.67 7.86 -4.05
C THR A 8 -16.41 8.83 -2.88
N LEU A 9 -17.36 9.71 -2.59
CA LEU A 9 -17.28 10.64 -1.45
C LEU A 9 -17.29 9.91 -0.11
N VAL A 10 -18.15 8.91 0.04
CA VAL A 10 -18.21 8.06 1.23
C VAL A 10 -16.89 7.31 1.42
N LEU A 11 -16.33 6.76 0.33
CA LEU A 11 -15.05 6.05 0.38
C LEU A 11 -13.91 6.98 0.79
N LEU A 12 -13.84 8.19 0.23
CA LEU A 12 -12.86 9.20 0.61
C LEU A 12 -12.98 9.61 2.08
N LEU A 13 -14.21 9.77 2.58
CA LEU A 13 -14.47 10.08 3.98
C LEU A 13 -13.97 8.95 4.90
N ILE A 14 -14.26 7.69 4.56
CA ILE A 14 -13.81 6.52 5.32
C ILE A 14 -12.28 6.45 5.35
N VAL A 15 -11.62 6.68 4.21
CA VAL A 15 -10.15 6.71 4.12
C VAL A 15 -9.57 7.83 4.97
N GLY A 16 -10.17 9.03 4.95
CA GLY A 16 -9.74 10.16 5.78
C GLY A 16 -9.87 9.87 7.27
N ILE A 17 -11.01 9.31 7.69
CA ILE A 17 -11.26 8.90 9.08
C ILE A 17 -10.25 7.81 9.50
N PHE A 18 -10.01 6.82 8.64
CA PHE A 18 -9.03 5.77 8.89
C PHE A 18 -7.62 6.35 9.08
N MET A 19 -7.22 7.31 8.25
CA MET A 19 -5.93 8.00 8.37
C MET A 19 -5.79 8.75 9.69
N VAL A 20 -6.80 9.54 10.08
CA VAL A 20 -6.76 10.33 11.34
C VAL A 20 -6.79 9.42 12.57
N GLN A 21 -7.64 8.40 12.59
CA GLN A 21 -7.70 7.45 13.72
C GLN A 21 -6.42 6.60 13.84
N ASN A 22 -5.75 6.32 12.71
CA ASN A 22 -4.50 5.58 12.68
C ASN A 22 -3.29 6.51 12.42
N ALA A 23 -3.39 7.77 12.83
CA ALA A 23 -2.33 8.78 12.73
C ALA A 23 -1.29 8.66 13.86
N ALA A 24 -1.18 7.48 14.49
CA ALA A 24 -0.11 7.22 15.45
C ALA A 24 1.24 7.28 14.71
N LEU A 25 2.07 8.25 15.05
CA LEU A 25 3.42 8.38 14.53
C LEU A 25 4.26 7.22 15.05
N VAL A 26 4.89 6.50 14.13
CA VAL A 26 5.86 5.45 14.43
C VAL A 26 7.22 5.97 13.99
N GLU A 27 8.13 6.01 14.95
CA GLU A 27 9.54 6.30 14.70
C GLU A 27 10.19 5.05 14.09
N ILE A 28 10.64 5.17 12.84
CA ILE A 28 11.45 4.14 12.20
C ILE A 28 12.91 4.57 12.32
N ARG A 29 13.73 3.69 12.91
CA ARG A 29 15.18 3.82 12.90
C ARG A 29 15.75 2.77 11.96
N PHE A 30 16.38 3.21 10.89
CA PHE A 30 17.02 2.35 9.91
C PHE A 30 18.48 2.74 9.73
N LEU A 31 19.39 1.89 10.21
CA LEU A 31 20.83 2.17 10.26
C LEU A 31 21.11 3.54 10.92
N PHE A 32 21.50 4.55 10.13
CA PHE A 32 21.79 5.93 10.59
C PHE A 32 20.62 6.90 10.40
N TRP A 33 19.50 6.46 9.84
CA TRP A 33 18.36 7.30 9.48
C TRP A 33 17.25 7.13 10.52
N GLN A 34 16.69 8.24 10.98
CA GLN A 34 15.50 8.27 11.82
C GLN A 34 14.44 9.13 11.14
N PHE A 35 13.24 8.58 10.98
CA PHE A 35 12.11 9.31 10.44
C PHE A 35 10.80 8.82 11.06
N GLY A 36 9.90 9.77 11.36
CA GLY A 36 8.55 9.50 11.82
C GLY A 36 7.59 9.38 10.65
N ILE A 37 6.82 8.31 10.61
CA ILE A 37 5.73 8.12 9.64
C ILE A 37 4.47 7.64 10.36
N SER A 38 3.29 7.96 9.85
CA SER A 38 2.06 7.40 10.44
C SER A 38 2.01 5.88 10.26
N ARG A 39 1.56 5.17 11.30
CA ARG A 39 1.45 3.70 11.29
C ARG A 39 0.59 3.17 10.15
N SER A 40 -0.49 3.87 9.82
CA SER A 40 -1.37 3.55 8.70
C SER A 40 -0.65 3.63 7.36
N LEU A 41 0.14 4.69 7.13
CA LEU A 41 0.89 4.86 5.89
C LEU A 41 1.99 3.81 5.76
N LEU A 42 2.68 3.49 6.86
CA LEU A 42 3.67 2.40 6.92
C LEU A 42 3.05 1.07 6.47
N VAL A 43 1.91 0.68 7.06
CA VAL A 43 1.21 -0.57 6.71
C VAL A 43 0.76 -0.56 5.24
N MET A 44 0.24 0.57 4.75
CA MET A 44 -0.19 0.69 3.36
C MET A 44 0.96 0.54 2.36
N LEU A 45 2.11 1.17 2.64
CA LEU A 45 3.32 1.04 1.83
C LEU A 45 3.87 -0.39 1.84
N MET A 46 3.88 -1.04 3.01
CA MET A 46 4.32 -2.43 3.15
C MET A 46 3.49 -3.39 2.28
N LEU A 47 2.16 -3.20 2.26
CA LEU A 47 1.25 -3.96 1.41
C LEU A 47 1.50 -3.70 -0.08
N LEU A 48 1.66 -2.44 -0.48
CA LEU A 48 1.95 -2.06 -1.85
C LEU A 48 3.25 -2.71 -2.36
N ILE A 49 4.31 -2.66 -1.55
CA ILE A 49 5.60 -3.30 -1.85
C ILE A 49 5.41 -4.81 -2.02
N GLY A 50 4.68 -5.47 -1.12
CA GLY A 50 4.38 -6.89 -1.22
C GLY A 50 3.64 -7.27 -2.51
N VAL A 51 2.63 -6.47 -2.91
CA VAL A 51 1.89 -6.68 -4.16
C VAL A 51 2.81 -6.52 -5.38
N VAL A 52 3.64 -5.48 -5.40
CA VAL A 52 4.60 -5.23 -6.48
C VAL A 52 5.58 -6.40 -6.60
N ILE A 53 6.21 -6.83 -5.51
CA ILE A 53 7.12 -7.98 -5.48
C ILE A 53 6.41 -9.25 -5.98
N GLY A 54 5.19 -9.52 -5.51
CA GLY A 54 4.38 -10.66 -5.92
C GLY A 54 4.04 -10.65 -7.42
N TRP A 55 3.77 -9.47 -7.98
CA TRP A 55 3.56 -9.31 -9.42
C TRP A 55 4.84 -9.59 -10.20
N PHE A 56 5.96 -8.96 -9.82
CA PHE A 56 7.25 -9.14 -10.50
C PHE A 56 7.70 -10.60 -10.48
N THR A 57 7.63 -11.25 -9.32
CA THR A 57 7.95 -12.68 -9.20
C THR A 57 7.07 -13.54 -10.10
N ARG A 58 5.74 -13.36 -10.10
CA ARG A 58 4.85 -14.06 -11.05
C ARG A 58 5.23 -13.81 -12.51
N ALA A 59 5.57 -12.57 -12.87
CA ALA A 59 5.98 -12.22 -14.22
C ALA A 59 7.29 -12.95 -14.61
N MET A 60 8.29 -12.98 -13.72
CA MET A 60 9.55 -13.69 -13.94
C MET A 60 9.33 -15.21 -14.08
N TYR A 61 8.52 -15.82 -13.21
CA TYR A 61 8.18 -17.26 -13.33
C TYR A 61 7.44 -17.58 -14.64
N ARG A 62 6.58 -16.68 -15.13
CA ARG A 62 5.89 -16.86 -16.42
C ARG A 62 6.87 -16.80 -17.61
N ILE A 63 7.84 -15.89 -17.57
CA ILE A 63 8.88 -15.76 -18.61
C ILE A 63 9.77 -17.01 -18.62
N ALA A 64 10.25 -17.45 -17.45
CA ALA A 64 11.10 -18.63 -17.32
C ALA A 64 10.44 -19.92 -17.88
N ARG A 65 9.10 -20.03 -17.76
CA ARG A 65 8.33 -21.19 -18.25
C ARG A 65 8.02 -21.14 -19.74
N SER A 66 8.10 -19.97 -20.38
CA SER A 66 7.89 -19.80 -21.83
C SER A 66 9.11 -20.18 -22.67
N SER A 67 10.30 -20.27 -22.06
CA SER A 67 11.57 -20.57 -22.74
C SER A 67 11.85 -22.07 -22.91
N SER A 68 11.01 -22.95 -22.37
CA SER A 68 11.20 -24.41 -22.43
C SER A 68 10.16 -25.16 -23.27
N SER A 69 9.46 -24.45 -24.17
CA SER A 69 8.57 -25.02 -25.20
C SER A 69 9.08 -24.62 -26.57
#